data_AF-A0A5N9AAU3-F1
#
_entry.id   AF-A0A5N9AAU3-F1
#
_cell.length_a   1.000
_cell.length_b   1.000
_cell.length_c   1.000
_cell.angle_alpha   90.00
_cell.angle_beta   90.00
_cell.angle_gamma   90.00
#
_symmetry.space_group_name_H-M   'P 1'
#
loop_
_entity.id
_entity.type
_entity.pdbx_description
1 polymer ?
#
loop_
_entity_poly.entity_id
_entity_poly.type
_entity_poly.pdbx_seq_one_letter_code
_entity_poly.pdbx_strand_id
1 'polypeptide(L)'
;MNVTPKIILKFTSISIVLILFVALILFLFSCDFSNEEIEEVKVYTYSPEASLDLYIKGNNYLRQGKYKEAENTFEKLVIIDPKFSKAWESYSESLLLQNELDKSLEYIDKAISINSSIASHLSKKSLVLYYMEDYDASETFSDRALQIDQNDVRALIVLGAVKTQKGLYDQSMEIFDLAIEIEPEDSSIYYWRGKNYVNMFDFETGMFELNKAIEMDRSQAAYYIERGQLFRILGNIEESKNDLLEAIEIAKTPRKQHLIDIAKELLLEIENE
;
A
#
# COMPACT_ATOMS: atom_id res chain seq x y z
N MET A 1 -89.06 -39.49 -7.25
CA MET A 1 -87.67 -39.98 -7.38
C MET A 1 -86.84 -38.87 -7.99
N ASN A 2 -86.14 -38.07 -7.17
CA ASN A 2 -85.22 -37.03 -7.63
C ASN A 2 -83.80 -37.58 -7.53
N VAL A 3 -83.15 -37.75 -8.68
CA VAL A 3 -81.71 -38.07 -8.75
C VAL A 3 -80.99 -36.77 -9.12
N THR A 4 -80.22 -36.22 -8.19
CA THR A 4 -79.29 -35.12 -8.46
C THR A 4 -77.99 -35.70 -9.06
N PRO A 5 -77.49 -35.20 -10.20
CA PRO A 5 -76.18 -35.60 -10.69
C PRO A 5 -75.07 -34.82 -9.95
N LYS A 6 -74.10 -35.57 -9.40
CA LYS A 6 -72.81 -35.06 -8.92
C LYS A 6 -72.00 -34.53 -10.10
N ILE A 7 -71.67 -33.23 -10.10
CA ILE A 7 -70.69 -32.65 -11.02
C ILE A 7 -69.29 -32.99 -10.51
N ILE A 8 -68.61 -33.90 -11.21
CA ILE A 8 -67.18 -34.18 -11.00
C ILE A 8 -66.42 -33.20 -11.90
N LEU A 9 -65.76 -32.19 -11.31
CA LEU A 9 -64.82 -31.34 -12.04
C LEU A 9 -63.57 -32.17 -12.38
N LYS A 10 -63.43 -32.56 -13.64
CA LYS A 10 -62.15 -33.02 -14.19
C LYS A 10 -61.31 -31.79 -14.54
N PHE A 11 -60.34 -31.45 -13.69
CA PHE A 11 -59.28 -30.51 -14.05
C PHE A 11 -58.38 -31.20 -15.09
N THR A 12 -58.31 -30.64 -16.29
CA THR A 12 -57.35 -31.07 -17.30
C THR A 12 -55.96 -30.63 -16.87
N SER A 13 -54.94 -31.41 -17.21
CA SER A 13 -53.52 -31.17 -16.87
C SER A 13 -53.02 -29.75 -17.24
N ILE A 14 -53.66 -29.13 -18.23
CA ILE A 14 -53.38 -27.76 -18.70
C ILE A 14 -53.69 -26.70 -17.62
N SER A 15 -54.73 -26.90 -16.81
CA SER A 15 -55.11 -25.93 -15.77
C SER A 15 -54.14 -25.92 -14.58
N ILE A 16 -53.54 -27.06 -14.25
CA ILE A 16 -52.58 -27.18 -13.15
C ILE A 16 -51.24 -26.54 -13.54
N VAL A 17 -50.80 -26.72 -14.79
CA VAL A 17 -49.57 -26.09 -15.31
C VAL A 17 -49.69 -24.57 -15.32
N LEU A 18 -50.86 -24.04 -15.71
CA LEU A 18 -51.09 -22.59 -15.73
C LEU A 18 -51.09 -21.99 -14.31
N ILE A 19 -51.67 -22.69 -13.33
CA ILE A 19 -51.68 -22.25 -11.93
C ILE A 19 -50.26 -22.28 -11.34
N LEU A 20 -49.47 -23.31 -11.61
CA LEU A 20 -48.07 -23.39 -11.18
C LEU A 20 -47.19 -22.33 -11.85
N PHE A 21 -47.45 -22.00 -13.11
CA PHE A 21 -46.72 -20.96 -13.85
C PHE A 21 -47.02 -19.55 -13.30
N VAL A 22 -48.29 -19.27 -12.99
CA VAL A 22 -48.68 -18.01 -12.34
C VAL A 22 -48.13 -17.92 -10.91
N ALA A 23 -48.11 -19.03 -10.16
CA ALA A 23 -47.49 -19.09 -8.84
C ALA A 23 -45.96 -18.90 -8.89
N LEU A 24 -45.28 -19.42 -9.91
CA LEU A 24 -43.84 -19.20 -10.14
C LEU A 24 -43.54 -17.74 -10.52
N ILE A 25 -44.37 -17.13 -11.37
CA ILE A 25 -44.24 -15.70 -11.69
C ILE A 25 -44.47 -14.84 -10.45
N LEU A 26 -45.50 -15.13 -9.66
CA LEU A 26 -45.75 -14.41 -8.40
C LEU A 26 -44.61 -14.65 -7.39
N PHE A 27 -44.03 -15.85 -7.33
CA PHE A 27 -42.85 -16.15 -6.51
C PHE A 27 -41.61 -15.40 -6.99
N LEU A 28 -41.38 -15.30 -8.30
CA LEU A 28 -40.30 -14.49 -8.90
C LEU A 28 -40.50 -12.99 -8.68
N PHE A 29 -41.75 -12.51 -8.60
CA PHE A 29 -42.08 -11.13 -8.21
C PHE A 29 -42.06 -10.89 -6.68
N SER A 30 -42.09 -11.96 -5.88
CA SER A 30 -41.98 -11.91 -4.41
C SER A 30 -40.54 -12.10 -3.91
N CYS A 31 -39.65 -12.59 -4.77
CA CYS A 31 -38.21 -12.52 -4.54
C CYS A 31 -37.78 -11.06 -4.69
N ASP A 32 -37.71 -10.39 -3.54
CA ASP A 32 -37.03 -9.13 -3.32
C ASP A 32 -35.67 -9.15 -4.04
N PHE A 33 -35.59 -8.52 -5.22
CA PHE A 33 -34.38 -7.86 -5.67
C PHE A 33 -34.16 -6.67 -4.75
N SER A 34 -33.76 -6.98 -3.51
CA SER A 34 -33.25 -6.01 -2.58
C SER A 34 -31.92 -5.52 -3.11
N ASN A 35 -31.95 -4.36 -3.76
CA ASN A 35 -30.80 -3.48 -3.98
C ASN A 35 -29.46 -4.17 -4.27
N GLU A 36 -29.35 -4.90 -5.38
CA GLU A 36 -28.05 -4.91 -6.06
C GLU A 36 -27.92 -3.53 -6.71
N GLU A 37 -27.08 -2.67 -6.12
CA GLU A 37 -26.56 -1.50 -6.81
C GLU A 37 -26.02 -1.99 -8.16
N ILE A 38 -26.71 -1.66 -9.25
CA ILE A 38 -26.15 -1.84 -10.58
C ILE A 38 -24.97 -0.88 -10.63
N GLU A 39 -23.76 -1.39 -10.36
CA GLU A 39 -22.53 -0.67 -10.59
C GLU A 39 -22.54 -0.24 -12.05
N GLU A 40 -22.65 1.07 -12.28
CA GLU A 40 -22.60 1.65 -13.59
C GLU A 40 -21.26 1.25 -14.22
N VAL A 41 -21.28 0.28 -15.15
CA VAL A 41 -20.07 -0.15 -15.85
C VAL A 41 -19.58 1.05 -16.65
N LYS A 42 -18.60 1.77 -16.08
CA LYS A 42 -17.99 2.92 -16.75
C LYS A 42 -17.17 2.40 -17.91
N VAL A 43 -17.76 2.45 -19.11
CA VAL A 43 -17.08 2.09 -20.36
C VAL A 43 -16.16 3.25 -20.72
N TYR A 44 -14.86 3.03 -20.55
CA TYR A 44 -13.84 3.96 -21.02
C TYR A 44 -13.24 3.46 -22.34
N THR A 45 -13.03 4.34 -23.30
CA THR A 45 -12.39 3.99 -24.58
C THR A 45 -10.88 4.17 -24.50
N TYR A 46 -10.12 3.18 -24.96
CA TYR A 46 -8.66 3.25 -25.02
C TYR A 46 -8.16 4.42 -25.88
N SER A 47 -7.24 5.21 -25.34
CA SER A 47 -6.42 6.19 -26.06
C SER A 47 -5.06 6.26 -25.37
N PRO A 48 -3.94 6.08 -26.10
CA PRO A 48 -2.59 6.21 -25.53
C PRO A 48 -2.35 7.55 -24.84
N GLU A 49 -2.88 8.64 -25.42
CA GLU A 49 -2.76 9.99 -24.86
C GLU A 49 -3.54 10.12 -23.55
N ALA A 50 -4.76 9.57 -23.50
CA ALA A 50 -5.57 9.55 -22.28
C ALA A 50 -4.91 8.74 -21.16
N SER A 51 -4.29 7.60 -21.50
CA SER A 51 -3.55 6.78 -20.54
C SER A 51 -2.37 7.53 -19.92
N LEU A 52 -1.60 8.23 -20.75
CA LEU A 52 -0.45 9.01 -20.28
C LEU A 52 -0.87 10.20 -19.42
N ASP A 53 -1.93 10.92 -19.80
CA ASP A 53 -2.46 12.04 -19.01
C ASP A 53 -2.91 11.61 -17.61
N LEU A 54 -3.68 10.51 -17.54
CA LEU A 54 -4.09 9.93 -16.26
C LEU A 54 -2.89 9.46 -15.43
N TYR A 55 -1.89 8.85 -16.06
CA TYR A 55 -0.67 8.42 -15.37
C TYR A 55 0.06 9.61 -14.75
N ILE A 56 0.27 10.68 -15.51
CA ILE A 56 0.91 11.91 -15.03
C ILE A 56 0.09 12.53 -13.90
N LYS A 57 -1.23 12.62 -14.07
CA LYS A 57 -2.15 13.17 -13.06
C LYS A 57 -2.12 12.38 -11.75
N GLY A 58 -2.18 11.05 -11.82
CA GLY A 58 -2.12 10.19 -10.63
C GLY A 58 -0.79 10.35 -9.88
N ASN A 59 0.33 10.39 -10.61
CA ASN A 59 1.65 10.64 -10.00
C ASN A 59 1.78 12.03 -9.38
N ASN A 60 1.15 13.05 -9.98
CA ASN A 60 1.10 14.38 -9.37
C ASN A 60 0.28 14.39 -8.08
N TYR A 61 -0.79 13.59 -7.97
CA TYR A 61 -1.50 13.41 -6.72
C TYR A 61 -0.65 12.69 -5.67
N LEU A 62 0.11 11.65 -6.03
CA LEU A 62 1.06 10.99 -5.13
C LEU A 62 2.07 11.98 -4.53
N ARG A 63 2.69 12.81 -5.37
CA ARG A 63 3.66 13.85 -4.94
C ARG A 63 3.05 14.91 -4.02
N GLN A 64 1.75 15.20 -4.19
CA GLN A 64 1.00 16.11 -3.33
C GLN A 64 0.48 15.43 -2.05
N GLY A 65 0.72 14.13 -1.88
CA GLY A 65 0.19 13.36 -0.77
C GLY A 65 -1.31 13.02 -0.87
N LYS A 66 -1.93 13.29 -2.02
CA LYS A 66 -3.36 13.05 -2.29
C LYS A 66 -3.56 11.59 -2.71
N TYR A 67 -3.30 10.67 -1.78
CA TYR A 67 -3.20 9.24 -2.09
C TYR A 67 -4.52 8.65 -2.58
N LYS A 68 -5.66 9.07 -2.02
CA LYS A 68 -6.97 8.59 -2.46
C LYS A 68 -7.34 9.08 -3.87
N GLU A 69 -6.99 10.32 -4.20
CA GLU A 69 -7.18 10.84 -5.55
C GLU A 69 -6.24 10.17 -6.56
N ALA A 70 -5.01 9.83 -6.15
CA ALA A 70 -4.09 9.03 -6.95
C ALA A 70 -4.68 7.64 -7.23
N GLU A 71 -5.13 6.94 -6.18
CA GLU A 71 -5.79 5.64 -6.25
C GLU A 71 -6.95 5.64 -7.25
N ASN A 72 -7.90 6.56 -7.08
CA ASN A 72 -9.06 6.72 -7.98
C ASN A 72 -8.65 7.07 -9.43
N THR A 73 -7.48 7.69 -9.62
CA THR A 73 -6.97 8.02 -10.95
C THR A 73 -6.34 6.80 -11.61
N PHE A 74 -5.57 6.01 -10.85
CA PHE A 74 -4.96 4.79 -11.35
C PHE A 74 -5.98 3.68 -11.60
N GLU A 75 -7.03 3.57 -10.77
CA GLU A 75 -8.18 2.69 -11.00
C GLU A 75 -8.78 2.90 -12.40
N LYS A 76 -9.04 4.16 -12.78
CA LYS A 76 -9.54 4.50 -14.12
C LYS A 76 -8.53 4.14 -15.20
N LEU A 77 -7.25 4.42 -14.95
CA LEU A 77 -6.17 4.17 -15.91
C LEU A 77 -6.04 2.68 -16.25
N VAL A 78 -6.07 1.80 -15.25
CA VAL A 78 -5.89 0.36 -15.47
C VAL A 78 -7.10 -0.29 -16.13
N ILE A 79 -8.29 0.31 -16.06
CA ILE A 79 -9.47 -0.08 -16.85
C ILE A 79 -9.28 0.30 -18.33
N ILE A 80 -8.74 1.49 -18.59
CA ILE A 80 -8.50 2.01 -19.95
C ILE A 80 -7.37 1.25 -20.64
N ASP A 81 -6.24 1.09 -19.95
CA ASP A 81 -5.04 0.45 -20.46
C ASP A 81 -4.51 -0.58 -19.45
N PRO A 82 -5.10 -1.80 -19.43
CA PRO A 82 -4.72 -2.84 -18.50
C PRO A 82 -3.31 -3.37 -18.71
N LYS A 83 -2.65 -3.04 -19.84
CA LYS A 83 -1.27 -3.46 -20.13
C LYS A 83 -0.23 -2.41 -19.75
N PHE A 84 -0.64 -1.28 -19.19
CA PHE A 84 0.29 -0.26 -18.72
C PHE A 84 0.87 -0.65 -17.35
N SER A 85 1.95 -1.44 -17.34
CA SER A 85 2.52 -2.00 -16.10
C SER A 85 2.90 -0.95 -15.05
N LYS A 86 3.44 0.21 -15.48
CA LYS A 86 3.77 1.33 -14.59
C LYS A 86 2.54 1.93 -13.90
N ALA A 87 1.36 1.88 -14.53
CA ALA A 87 0.12 2.31 -13.89
C ALA A 87 -0.24 1.41 -12.70
N TRP A 88 -0.08 0.10 -12.85
CA TRP A 88 -0.27 -0.88 -11.77
C TRP A 88 0.75 -0.70 -10.64
N GLU A 89 2.03 -0.41 -10.95
CA GLU A 89 3.04 -0.06 -9.93
C GLU A 89 2.61 1.19 -9.15
N SER A 90 2.22 2.27 -9.83
CA SER A 90 1.79 3.50 -9.16
C SER A 90 0.47 3.33 -8.41
N TYR A 91 -0.41 2.44 -8.87
CA TYR A 91 -1.62 2.07 -8.13
C TYR A 91 -1.26 1.35 -6.82
N SER A 92 -0.40 0.34 -6.90
CA SER A 92 0.15 -0.35 -5.73
C SER A 92 0.80 0.63 -4.74
N GLU A 93 1.57 1.61 -5.23
CA GLU A 93 2.19 2.64 -4.40
C GLU A 93 1.16 3.53 -3.69
N SER A 94 0.08 3.92 -4.36
CA SER A 94 -0.99 4.71 -3.71
C SER A 94 -1.67 3.98 -2.55
N LEU A 95 -1.74 2.64 -2.63
CA LEU A 95 -2.30 1.78 -1.59
C LEU A 95 -1.29 1.55 -0.45
N LEU A 96 -0.02 1.33 -0.81
CA LEU A 96 1.08 1.22 0.16
C LEU A 96 1.14 2.46 1.07
N LEU A 97 1.04 3.65 0.49
CA LEU A 97 1.06 4.93 1.22
C LEU A 97 -0.17 5.16 2.11
N GLN A 98 -1.24 4.39 1.88
CA GLN A 98 -2.43 4.32 2.73
C GLN A 98 -2.38 3.14 3.71
N ASN A 99 -1.29 2.37 3.74
CA ASN A 99 -1.10 1.16 4.53
C ASN A 99 -2.05 0.00 4.15
N GLU A 100 -2.53 -0.03 2.91
CA GLU A 100 -3.36 -1.11 2.35
C GLU A 100 -2.47 -2.18 1.70
N LEU A 101 -1.69 -2.89 2.54
CA LEU A 101 -0.59 -3.76 2.10
C LEU A 101 -1.04 -4.92 1.20
N ASP A 102 -2.14 -5.61 1.54
CA ASP A 102 -2.62 -6.77 0.76
C ASP A 102 -2.99 -6.39 -0.68
N LYS A 103 -3.74 -5.29 -0.85
CA LYS A 103 -4.10 -4.78 -2.18
C LYS A 103 -2.89 -4.23 -2.92
N SER A 104 -1.97 -3.59 -2.20
CA SER A 104 -0.71 -3.13 -2.76
C SER A 104 0.10 -4.29 -3.34
N LEU A 105 0.17 -5.42 -2.63
CA LEU A 105 0.82 -6.65 -3.08
C LEU A 105 0.14 -7.24 -4.33
N GLU A 106 -1.20 -7.28 -4.35
CA GLU A 106 -1.96 -7.74 -5.51
C GLU A 106 -1.61 -6.94 -6.78
N TYR A 107 -1.60 -5.61 -6.70
CA TYR A 107 -1.41 -4.75 -7.87
C TYR A 107 0.05 -4.67 -8.33
N ILE A 108 1.02 -4.80 -7.42
CA ILE A 108 2.41 -4.93 -7.88
C ILE A 108 2.65 -6.27 -8.57
N ASP A 109 1.96 -7.34 -8.15
CA ASP A 109 1.99 -8.61 -8.86
C ASP A 109 1.37 -8.53 -10.25
N LYS A 110 0.31 -7.72 -10.42
CA LYS A 110 -0.21 -7.40 -11.76
C LYS A 110 0.84 -6.70 -12.61
N ALA A 111 1.52 -5.68 -12.08
CA ALA A 111 2.59 -4.96 -12.80
C ALA A 111 3.70 -5.92 -13.28
N ILE A 112 4.19 -6.79 -12.39
CA ILE A 112 5.22 -7.79 -12.68
C ILE A 112 4.74 -8.82 -13.72
N SER A 113 3.48 -9.27 -13.62
CA SER A 113 2.91 -10.23 -14.58
C SER A 113 2.82 -9.68 -16.02
N ILE A 114 2.67 -8.36 -16.15
CA ILE A 114 2.64 -7.68 -17.45
C ILE A 114 4.05 -7.46 -17.97
N ASN A 115 4.97 -7.02 -17.12
CA ASN A 115 6.38 -6.85 -17.47
C ASN A 115 7.30 -7.15 -16.28
N SER A 116 7.94 -8.31 -16.32
CA SER A 116 8.84 -8.77 -15.26
C SER A 116 10.27 -8.28 -15.41
N SER A 117 10.61 -7.52 -16.45
CA SER A 117 11.97 -7.04 -16.72
C SER A 117 12.23 -5.61 -16.23
N ILE A 118 11.35 -5.06 -15.39
CA ILE A 118 11.47 -3.72 -14.82
C ILE A 118 11.89 -3.84 -13.36
N ALA A 119 13.12 -3.41 -13.05
CA ALA A 119 13.68 -3.45 -11.69
C ALA A 119 12.77 -2.75 -10.68
N SER A 120 12.22 -1.58 -11.03
CA SER A 120 11.33 -0.80 -10.14
C SER A 120 10.09 -1.57 -9.68
N HIS A 121 9.55 -2.48 -10.50
CA HIS A 121 8.41 -3.32 -10.11
C HIS A 121 8.81 -4.31 -9.00
N LEU A 122 9.99 -4.90 -9.13
CA LEU A 122 10.53 -5.85 -8.16
C LEU A 122 10.95 -5.15 -6.87
N SER A 123 11.61 -3.99 -6.96
CA SER A 123 11.98 -3.21 -5.77
C SER A 123 10.75 -2.65 -5.04
N LYS A 124 9.68 -2.25 -5.75
CA LYS A 124 8.41 -1.90 -5.13
C LYS A 124 7.75 -3.10 -4.45
N LYS A 125 7.75 -4.30 -5.06
CA LYS A 125 7.23 -5.51 -4.41
C LYS A 125 8.02 -5.86 -3.16
N SER A 126 9.34 -5.76 -3.23
CA SER A 126 10.22 -5.94 -2.07
C SER A 126 9.87 -5.00 -0.92
N LEU A 127 9.60 -3.73 -1.22
CA LEU A 127 9.16 -2.75 -0.22
C LEU A 127 7.82 -3.13 0.43
N VAL A 128 6.84 -3.57 -0.36
CA VAL A 128 5.55 -4.03 0.18
C VAL A 128 5.75 -5.23 1.12
N LEU A 129 6.54 -6.21 0.70
CA LEU A 129 6.86 -7.40 1.52
C LEU A 129 7.63 -7.05 2.80
N TYR A 130 8.53 -6.07 2.74
CA TYR A 130 9.23 -5.55 3.92
C TYR A 130 8.23 -5.02 4.96
N TYR A 131 7.24 -4.22 4.53
CA TYR A 131 6.20 -3.69 5.43
C TYR A 131 5.21 -4.76 5.90
N MET A 132 5.11 -5.88 5.19
CA MET A 132 4.37 -7.08 5.63
C MET A 132 5.22 -8.00 6.53
N GLU A 133 6.46 -7.60 6.85
CA GLU A 133 7.42 -8.37 7.65
C GLU A 133 7.87 -9.70 7.04
N ASP A 134 7.62 -9.92 5.74
CA ASP A 134 8.17 -11.06 4.99
C ASP A 134 9.55 -10.71 4.44
N TYR A 135 10.53 -10.70 5.35
CA TYR A 135 11.90 -10.27 5.05
C TYR A 135 12.63 -11.22 4.09
N ASP A 136 12.33 -12.52 4.10
CA ASP A 136 12.97 -13.47 3.19
C ASP A 136 12.46 -13.30 1.75
N ALA A 137 11.15 -13.08 1.57
CA ALA A 137 10.62 -12.75 0.25
C ALA A 137 11.08 -11.36 -0.21
N SER A 138 11.10 -10.37 0.69
CA SER A 138 11.62 -9.02 0.40
C SER A 138 13.07 -9.08 -0.11
N GLU A 139 13.97 -9.77 0.59
CA GLU A 139 15.35 -10.00 0.16
C GLU A 139 15.42 -10.58 -1.26
N THR A 140 14.65 -11.64 -1.52
CA THR A 140 14.60 -12.30 -2.82
C THR A 140 14.20 -11.34 -3.94
N PHE A 141 13.22 -10.45 -3.71
CA PHE A 141 12.77 -9.50 -4.73
C PHE A 141 13.73 -8.32 -4.90
N SER A 142 14.39 -7.86 -3.83
CA SER A 142 15.47 -6.86 -3.94
C SER A 142 16.65 -7.40 -4.75
N ASP A 143 17.11 -8.62 -4.47
CA ASP A 143 18.22 -9.25 -5.22
C ASP A 143 17.88 -9.38 -6.71
N ARG A 144 16.64 -9.76 -7.03
CA ARG A 144 16.18 -9.83 -8.42
C ARG A 144 16.09 -8.46 -9.08
N ALA A 145 15.71 -7.41 -8.36
CA ALA A 145 15.75 -6.05 -8.89
C ALA A 145 17.18 -5.64 -9.24
N LEU A 146 18.14 -5.91 -8.34
CA LEU A 146 19.57 -5.60 -8.51
C LEU A 146 20.24 -6.43 -9.61
N GLN A 147 19.73 -7.63 -9.90
CA GLN A 147 20.16 -8.41 -11.08
C GLN A 147 19.76 -7.76 -12.41
N ILE A 148 18.65 -7.00 -12.43
CA ILE A 148 18.19 -6.28 -13.62
C ILE A 148 18.89 -4.92 -13.72
N ASP A 149 18.93 -4.19 -12.61
CA ASP A 149 19.59 -2.89 -12.48
C ASP A 149 20.35 -2.82 -11.16
N GLN A 150 21.67 -2.99 -11.24
CA GLN A 150 22.56 -2.93 -10.08
C GLN A 150 22.58 -1.57 -9.38
N ASN A 151 22.05 -0.52 -10.02
CA ASN A 151 22.00 0.83 -9.48
C ASN A 151 20.59 1.24 -9.02
N ASP A 152 19.64 0.29 -8.90
CA ASP A 152 18.31 0.57 -8.32
C ASP A 152 18.46 0.91 -6.82
N VAL A 153 18.55 2.20 -6.51
CA VAL A 153 18.74 2.72 -5.15
C VAL A 153 17.60 2.30 -4.21
N ARG A 154 16.37 2.18 -4.72
CA ARG A 154 15.25 1.68 -3.90
C ARG A 154 15.47 0.22 -3.51
N ALA A 155 15.92 -0.61 -4.44
CA ALA A 155 16.25 -2.00 -4.13
C ALA A 155 17.38 -2.10 -3.10
N LEU A 156 18.42 -1.28 -3.22
CA LEU A 156 19.51 -1.20 -2.24
C LEU A 156 19.01 -0.78 -0.86
N ILE A 157 18.21 0.28 -0.77
CA ILE A 157 17.63 0.76 0.50
C ILE A 157 16.82 -0.35 1.17
N VAL A 158 15.93 -1.02 0.42
CA VAL A 158 15.09 -2.08 0.98
C VAL A 158 15.92 -3.29 1.37
N LEU A 159 16.91 -3.68 0.57
CA LEU A 159 17.82 -4.77 0.91
C LEU A 159 18.59 -4.47 2.19
N GLY A 160 19.17 -3.26 2.31
CA GLY A 160 19.84 -2.81 3.53
C GLY A 160 18.90 -2.87 4.74
N ALA A 161 17.68 -2.34 4.60
CA ALA A 161 16.68 -2.42 5.66
C ALA A 161 16.36 -3.88 6.07
N VAL A 162 16.23 -4.79 5.11
CA VAL A 162 16.05 -6.23 5.38
C VAL A 162 17.26 -6.81 6.11
N LYS A 163 18.49 -6.52 5.69
CA LYS A 163 19.71 -6.97 6.38
C LYS A 163 19.75 -6.47 7.82
N THR A 164 19.36 -5.22 8.06
CA THR A 164 19.21 -4.65 9.40
C THR A 164 18.23 -5.45 10.25
N GLN A 165 17.03 -5.78 9.73
CA GLN A 165 16.04 -6.58 10.47
C GLN A 165 16.52 -8.01 10.76
N LYS A 166 17.34 -8.58 9.87
CA LYS A 166 17.95 -9.90 10.04
C LYS A 166 19.19 -9.89 10.95
N GLY A 167 19.58 -8.74 11.51
CA GLY A 167 20.76 -8.59 12.36
C GLY A 167 22.10 -8.65 11.61
N LEU A 168 22.07 -8.55 10.28
CA LEU A 168 23.25 -8.58 9.41
C LEU A 168 23.79 -7.16 9.19
N TYR A 169 24.16 -6.49 10.27
CA TYR A 169 24.41 -5.05 10.29
C TYR A 169 25.59 -4.62 9.40
N ASP A 170 26.68 -5.39 9.36
CA ASP A 170 27.84 -5.06 8.50
C ASP A 170 27.49 -5.12 7.01
N GLN A 171 26.71 -6.13 6.59
CA GLN A 171 26.21 -6.21 5.21
C GLN A 171 25.27 -5.05 4.88
N SER A 172 24.42 -4.68 5.83
CA SER A 172 23.52 -3.53 5.71
C SER A 172 24.29 -2.23 5.47
N MET A 173 25.38 -2.01 6.22
CA MET A 173 26.26 -0.86 6.06
C MET A 173 26.89 -0.79 4.67
N GLU A 174 27.47 -1.89 4.18
CA GLU A 174 28.05 -1.94 2.82
C GLU A 174 27.02 -1.58 1.74
N ILE A 175 25.78 -2.06 1.91
CA ILE A 175 24.68 -1.77 0.98
C ILE A 175 24.27 -0.29 1.03
N PHE A 176 24.15 0.30 2.22
CA PHE A 176 23.81 1.72 2.34
C PHE A 176 24.93 2.64 1.84
N ASP A 177 26.19 2.26 2.04
CA ASP A 177 27.33 3.02 1.50
C ASP A 177 27.30 3.01 -0.04
N LEU A 178 27.01 1.86 -0.66
CA LEU A 178 26.79 1.79 -2.10
C LEU A 178 25.61 2.65 -2.56
N ALA A 179 24.48 2.64 -1.83
CA ALA A 179 23.34 3.50 -2.16
C ALA A 179 23.70 4.99 -2.11
N ILE A 180 24.49 5.42 -1.12
CA ILE A 180 24.99 6.80 -1.00
C ILE A 180 25.94 7.17 -2.14
N GLU A 181 26.78 6.24 -2.60
CA GLU A 181 27.65 6.49 -3.76
C GLU A 181 26.84 6.77 -5.04
N ILE A 182 25.66 6.15 -5.18
CA ILE A 182 24.80 6.30 -6.36
C ILE A 182 23.91 7.54 -6.26
N GLU A 183 23.19 7.73 -5.14
CA GLU A 183 22.28 8.86 -4.90
C GLU A 183 22.55 9.51 -3.52
N PRO A 184 23.59 10.34 -3.40
CA PRO A 184 23.99 10.92 -2.11
C PRO A 184 22.98 11.91 -1.51
N GLU A 185 22.01 12.36 -2.30
CA GLU A 185 20.98 13.34 -1.92
C GLU A 185 19.65 12.70 -1.49
N ASP A 186 19.54 11.36 -1.49
CA ASP A 186 18.36 10.67 -0.96
C ASP A 186 18.46 10.57 0.58
N SER A 187 17.64 11.38 1.27
CA SER A 187 17.57 11.43 2.73
C SER A 187 17.16 10.10 3.37
N SER A 188 16.45 9.24 2.64
CA SER A 188 15.98 7.96 3.16
C SER A 188 17.12 6.96 3.40
N ILE A 189 18.22 7.07 2.66
CA ILE A 189 19.38 6.21 2.86
C ILE A 189 20.01 6.48 4.23
N TYR A 190 20.20 7.75 4.59
CA TYR A 190 20.74 8.16 5.89
C TYR A 190 19.80 7.78 7.04
N TYR A 191 18.49 7.87 6.83
CA TYR A 191 17.51 7.40 7.79
C TYR A 191 17.67 5.89 8.07
N TRP A 192 17.72 5.06 7.02
CA TRP A 192 17.84 3.61 7.18
C TRP A 192 19.20 3.18 7.73
N ARG A 193 20.27 3.89 7.34
CA ARG A 193 21.61 3.69 7.91
C ARG A 193 21.67 4.09 9.38
N GLY A 194 21.03 5.20 9.76
CA GLY A 194 20.86 5.60 11.16
C GLY A 194 20.13 4.54 11.99
N LYS A 195 19.04 3.99 11.48
CA LYS A 195 18.34 2.85 12.11
C LYS A 195 19.24 1.62 12.29
N ASN A 196 20.08 1.33 11.30
CA ASN A 196 21.05 0.24 11.41
C ASN A 196 22.03 0.45 12.57
N TYR A 197 22.60 1.65 12.70
CA TYR A 197 23.46 2.00 13.83
C TYR A 197 22.76 1.94 15.19
N VAL A 198 21.50 2.40 15.26
CA VAL A 198 20.69 2.27 16.49
C VAL A 198 20.51 0.80 16.87
N ASN A 199 20.24 -0.08 15.91
CA ASN A 199 20.12 -1.52 16.16
C ASN A 199 21.46 -2.17 16.53
N MET A 200 22.59 -1.59 16.15
CA MET A 200 23.93 -1.97 16.62
C MET A 200 24.28 -1.42 18.02
N PHE A 201 23.37 -0.66 18.65
CA PHE A 201 23.62 0.10 19.88
C PHE A 201 24.67 1.21 19.74
N ASP A 202 25.04 1.60 18.52
CA ASP A 202 25.84 2.80 18.25
C ASP A 202 24.91 4.01 18.14
N PHE A 203 24.44 4.45 19.30
CA PHE A 203 23.46 5.53 19.40
C PHE A 203 24.01 6.89 18.99
N GLU A 204 25.31 7.13 19.14
CA GLU A 204 25.94 8.39 18.73
C GLU A 204 25.92 8.54 17.21
N THR A 205 26.39 7.52 16.49
CA THR A 205 26.36 7.52 15.03
C THR A 205 24.93 7.44 14.50
N GLY A 206 24.07 6.63 15.13
CA GLY A 206 22.64 6.57 14.79
C GLY A 206 21.95 7.93 14.87
N MET A 207 22.20 8.69 15.95
CA MET A 207 21.68 10.05 16.13
C MET A 207 22.20 11.01 15.05
N PHE A 208 23.49 10.93 14.72
CA PHE A 208 24.10 11.75 13.67
C PHE A 208 23.43 11.53 12.31
N GLU A 209 23.25 10.26 11.92
CA GLU A 209 22.63 9.89 10.65
C GLU A 209 21.15 10.29 10.58
N LEU A 210 20.39 10.08 11.66
CA LEU A 210 18.99 10.52 11.74
C LEU A 210 18.86 12.05 11.67
N ASN A 211 19.75 12.80 12.32
CA ASN A 211 19.80 14.25 12.21
C ASN A 211 20.07 14.69 10.76
N LYS A 212 21.03 14.05 10.09
CA LYS A 212 21.32 14.32 8.67
C LYS A 212 20.10 14.07 7.78
N ALA A 213 19.40 12.96 7.97
CA ALA A 213 18.18 12.65 7.23
C ALA A 213 17.10 13.73 7.40
N ILE A 214 16.88 14.20 8.65
CA ILE A 214 15.93 15.27 8.97
C ILE A 214 16.35 16.62 8.39
N GLU A 215 17.65 16.95 8.42
CA GLU A 215 18.17 18.17 7.82
C GLU A 215 17.94 18.22 6.30
N MET A 216 18.09 17.07 5.63
CA MET A 216 17.86 16.92 4.19
C MET A 216 16.38 16.95 3.83
N ASP A 217 15.52 16.27 4.61
CA ASP A 217 14.07 16.28 4.40
C ASP A 217 13.29 16.30 5.72
N ARG A 218 12.81 17.50 6.07
CA ARG A 218 12.00 17.76 7.26
C ARG A 218 10.54 17.33 7.13
N SER A 219 10.11 16.88 5.96
CA SER A 219 8.72 16.49 5.71
C SER A 219 8.43 15.02 6.01
N GLN A 220 9.41 14.27 6.53
CA GLN A 220 9.28 12.85 6.81
C GLN A 220 9.03 12.59 8.29
N ALA A 221 7.75 12.42 8.65
CA ALA A 221 7.33 12.10 10.02
C ALA A 221 8.03 10.86 10.61
N ALA A 222 8.32 9.85 9.78
CA ALA A 222 9.03 8.64 10.22
C ALA A 222 10.42 8.95 10.80
N TYR A 223 11.11 9.97 10.29
CA TYR A 223 12.46 10.30 10.75
C TYR A 223 12.43 10.85 12.19
N TYR A 224 11.42 11.67 12.49
CA TYR A 224 11.18 12.18 13.83
C TYR A 224 10.70 11.08 14.79
N ILE A 225 9.89 10.12 14.32
CA ILE A 225 9.49 8.96 15.15
C ILE A 225 10.72 8.18 15.61
N GLU A 226 11.60 7.80 14.68
CA GLU A 226 12.80 7.01 15.03
C GLU A 226 13.76 7.79 15.93
N ARG A 227 13.98 9.09 15.65
CA ARG A 227 14.84 9.91 16.52
C ARG A 227 14.21 10.13 17.90
N GLY A 228 12.88 10.29 17.96
CA GLY A 228 12.12 10.35 19.21
C GLY A 228 12.26 9.07 20.04
N GLN A 229 12.19 7.90 19.40
CA GLN A 229 12.46 6.61 20.07
C GLN A 229 13.90 6.54 20.59
N LEU A 230 14.88 6.98 19.80
CA LEU A 230 16.28 7.03 20.22
C LEU A 230 16.49 7.98 21.43
N PHE A 231 15.85 9.15 21.42
CA PHE A 231 15.88 10.06 22.57
C PHE A 231 15.32 9.41 23.84
N ARG A 232 14.22 8.66 23.73
CA ARG A 232 13.67 7.91 24.86
C ARG A 232 14.65 6.86 25.38
N ILE A 233 15.28 6.08 24.50
CA ILE A 233 16.30 5.08 24.88
C ILE A 233 17.45 5.74 25.65
N LEU A 234 17.84 6.96 25.27
CA LEU A 234 18.90 7.73 25.92
C LEU A 234 18.45 8.47 27.20
N GLY A 235 17.16 8.39 27.57
CA GLY A 235 16.60 9.09 28.73
C GLY A 235 16.29 10.57 28.51
N ASN A 236 16.38 11.05 27.27
CA ASN A 236 16.07 12.43 26.87
C ASN A 236 14.57 12.58 26.57
N ILE A 237 13.77 12.48 27.62
CA ILE A 237 12.31 12.34 27.52
C ILE A 237 11.63 13.55 26.86
N GLU A 238 12.08 14.76 27.14
CA GLU A 238 11.46 15.98 26.59
C GLU A 238 11.75 16.12 25.10
N GLU A 239 12.97 15.83 24.65
CA GLU A 239 13.34 15.77 23.25
C GLU A 239 12.55 14.69 22.50
N SER A 240 12.37 13.52 23.13
CA SER A 240 11.54 12.44 22.59
C SER A 240 10.10 12.91 22.33
N LYS A 241 9.45 13.53 23.32
CA LYS A 241 8.07 14.05 23.18
C LYS A 241 7.98 15.10 22.08
N ASN A 242 8.95 16.02 22.00
CA ASN A 242 8.96 17.06 20.97
C ASN A 242 9.02 16.46 19.56
N ASP A 243 9.88 15.48 19.34
CA ASP A 243 9.98 14.79 18.05
C ASP A 243 8.71 14.02 17.69
N LEU A 244 8.10 13.32 18.65
CA LEU A 244 6.86 12.57 18.42
C LEU A 244 5.68 13.51 18.11
N LEU A 245 5.60 14.67 18.75
CA LEU A 245 4.60 15.70 18.44
C LEU A 245 4.82 16.30 17.04
N GLU A 246 6.06 16.60 16.67
CA GLU A 246 6.40 17.09 15.32
C GLU A 246 6.03 16.05 14.26
N ALA A 247 6.31 14.77 14.51
CA ALA A 247 5.91 13.67 13.62
C ALA A 247 4.40 13.63 13.39
N ILE A 248 3.59 13.84 14.44
CA ILE A 248 2.13 13.90 14.33
C ILE A 248 1.70 15.08 13.46
N GLU A 249 2.28 16.26 13.64
CA GLU A 249 1.95 17.44 12.82
C GLU A 249 2.28 17.21 11.34
N ILE A 250 3.47 16.69 11.05
CA ILE A 250 3.89 16.35 9.68
C ILE A 250 2.96 15.29 9.07
N ALA A 251 2.61 14.24 9.83
CA ALA A 251 1.78 13.14 9.35
C ALA A 251 0.30 13.49 9.15
N LYS A 252 -0.14 14.72 9.48
CA LYS A 252 -1.51 15.18 9.15
C LYS A 252 -1.69 15.53 7.68
N THR A 253 -0.62 15.97 6.99
CA THR A 253 -0.70 16.46 5.61
C THR A 253 0.51 16.01 4.78
N PRO A 254 0.37 14.95 3.95
CA PRO A 254 -0.82 14.11 3.81
C PRO A 254 -1.08 13.26 5.06
N ARG A 255 -2.35 12.91 5.26
CA ARG A 255 -2.75 12.11 6.43
C ARG A 255 -2.17 10.70 6.31
N LYS A 256 -1.13 10.41 7.10
CA LYS A 256 -0.52 9.09 7.28
C LYS A 256 -0.97 8.52 8.63
N GLN A 257 -2.20 8.02 8.68
CA GLN A 257 -2.86 7.64 9.95
C GLN A 257 -2.00 6.68 10.79
N HIS A 258 -1.36 5.68 10.17
CA HIS A 258 -0.52 4.73 10.90
C HIS A 258 0.66 5.40 11.65
N LEU A 259 1.24 6.50 11.11
CA LEU A 259 2.37 7.19 11.76
C LEU A 259 1.87 8.02 12.93
N ILE A 260 0.69 8.62 12.78
CA ILE A 260 0.04 9.34 13.87
C ILE A 260 -0.24 8.38 15.02
N ASP A 261 -0.72 7.18 14.73
CA ASP A 261 -1.06 6.18 15.75
C ASP A 261 0.21 5.67 16.46
N ILE A 262 1.27 5.33 15.72
CA ILE A 262 2.58 4.95 16.29
C ILE A 262 3.11 6.05 17.20
N ALA A 263 3.14 7.31 16.74
CA ALA A 263 3.68 8.41 17.54
C ALA A 263 2.88 8.65 18.82
N LYS A 264 1.54 8.51 18.77
CA LYS A 264 0.67 8.63 19.95
C LYS A 264 0.85 7.48 20.94
N GLU A 265 1.03 6.27 20.44
CA GLU A 265 1.31 5.11 21.29
C GLU A 265 2.62 5.32 22.05
N LEU A 266 3.68 5.75 21.38
CA LEU A 266 4.97 6.06 22.01
C LEU A 266 4.86 7.20 23.04
N LEU A 267 4.07 8.25 22.76
CA LEU A 267 3.80 9.31 23.73
C LEU A 267 3.09 8.77 24.98
N LEU A 268 2.12 7.87 24.79
CA LEU A 268 1.41 7.24 25.89
C LEU A 268 2.33 6.33 26.73
N GLU A 269 3.25 5.61 26.10
CA GLU A 269 4.27 4.84 26.83
C GLU A 269 5.12 5.73 27.74
N ILE A 270 5.59 6.88 27.23
CA ILE A 270 6.39 7.84 27.99
C ILE A 270 5.62 8.41 29.20
N GLU A 271 4.31 8.62 29.08
CA GLU A 271 3.49 9.12 30.20
C GLU A 271 3.27 8.09 31.31
N ASN A 272 3.47 6.79 31.01
CA ASN A 272 3.24 5.68 31.93
C ASN A 272 4.51 5.14 32.59
N GLU A 273 5.70 5.63 32.21
CA GLU A 273 7.02 5.30 32.81
C GLU A 273 7.33 6.17 34.04
#